data_AF-A0A1J0GCE6-F1
#
_entry.id   AF-A0A1J0GCE6-F1
#
_cell.length_a   1.000
_cell.length_b   1.000
_cell.length_c   1.000
_cell.angle_alpha   90.00
_cell.angle_beta   90.00
_cell.angle_gamma   90.00
#
_symmetry.space_group_name_H-M   'P 1'
#
loop_
_entity.id
_entity.type
_entity.pdbx_description
1 polymer ?
#
loop_
_entity_poly.entity_id
_entity_poly.type
_entity_poly.pdbx_seq_one_letter_code
_entity_poly.pdbx_strand_id
1 'polypeptide(L)'
;MVCLELELSKPELPIFRNIYNLYFNFALPIIGYLGTQDKAAYYYLRDSVNGFMPKVQLREEFEHIDFDNTEFKSLTLGIASLHYGIKPLYE
;
A
#
# COMPACT_ATOMS: atom_id res chain seq x y z
N MET A 1 -15.52 5.69 -16.40
CA MET A 1 -14.14 5.15 -16.41
C MET A 1 -13.91 4.36 -15.14
N VAL A 2 -13.37 3.14 -15.20
CA VAL A 2 -13.05 2.35 -13.99
C VAL A 2 -11.58 2.55 -13.66
N CYS A 3 -11.27 2.99 -12.44
CA CYS A 3 -9.89 3.01 -11.95
C CYS A 3 -9.64 1.80 -11.06
N LEU A 4 -8.45 1.21 -11.23
CA LEU A 4 -7.93 0.11 -10.42
C LEU A 4 -6.53 0.53 -9.95
N GLU A 5 -6.33 0.58 -8.64
CA GLU A 5 -5.06 0.91 -8.03
C GLU A 5 -4.67 -0.21 -7.05
N LEU A 6 -3.48 -0.78 -7.23
CA LEU A 6 -2.97 -1.87 -6.39
C LEU A 6 -1.76 -1.36 -5.64
N GLU A 7 -1.89 -1.19 -4.33
CA GLU A 7 -0.85 -0.57 -3.51
C GLU A 7 -0.48 -1.40 -2.29
N LEU A 8 0.76 -1.21 -1.84
CA LEU A 8 1.26 -1.80 -0.61
C LEU A 8 0.64 -1.07 0.60
N SER A 9 0.16 -1.85 1.54
CA SER A 9 -0.66 -1.41 2.67
C SER A 9 -0.13 -2.01 3.97
N LYS A 10 -0.44 -1.36 5.08
CA LYS A 10 -0.08 -1.88 6.40
C LYS A 10 -1.04 -3.01 6.80
N PRO A 11 -0.54 -4.15 7.32
CA PRO A 11 -1.40 -5.22 7.82
C PRO A 11 -2.35 -4.71 8.90
N GLU A 12 -3.61 -5.14 8.85
CA GLU A 12 -4.64 -4.77 9.84
C GLU A 12 -4.41 -5.45 11.18
N LEU A 13 -3.92 -6.69 11.14
CA LEU A 13 -3.72 -7.49 12.34
C LEU A 13 -2.41 -7.08 13.06
N PRO A 14 -2.46 -6.78 14.36
CA PRO A 14 -1.30 -6.27 15.10
C PRO A 14 -0.12 -7.24 15.13
N ILE A 15 -0.39 -8.55 15.15
CA ILE A 15 0.64 -9.61 15.10
C ILE A 15 1.39 -9.56 13.76
N PHE A 16 0.65 -9.48 12.65
CA PHE A 16 1.23 -9.42 11.31
C PHE A 16 1.94 -8.09 11.07
N ARG A 17 1.45 -6.98 11.62
CA ARG A 17 2.15 -5.69 11.59
C ARG A 17 3.53 -5.78 12.24
N ASN A 18 3.65 -6.50 13.35
CA ASN A 18 4.94 -6.66 14.04
C ASN A 18 5.92 -7.51 13.21
N ILE A 19 5.44 -8.61 12.62
CA ILE A 19 6.25 -9.46 11.72
C ILE A 19 6.68 -8.67 10.48
N TYR A 20 5.75 -7.90 9.89
CA TYR A 20 6.01 -7.05 8.73
C TYR A 20 7.06 -5.98 9.03
N ASN A 21 6.95 -5.30 10.19
CA ASN A 21 7.95 -4.34 10.64
C ASN A 21 9.32 -5.00 10.86
N LEU A 22 9.36 -6.22 11.40
CA LEU A 22 10.61 -6.94 11.62
C LEU A 22 11.26 -7.35 10.29
N TYR A 23 10.46 -7.77 9.31
CA TYR A 23 10.93 -8.01 7.95
C TYR A 23 11.51 -6.73 7.32
N PHE A 24 10.78 -5.62 7.35
CA PHE A 24 11.22 -4.36 6.72
C PHE A 24 12.41 -3.70 7.44
N ASN A 25 12.53 -3.83 8.76
CA ASN A 25 13.60 -3.19 9.51
C ASN A 25 14.87 -4.04 9.63
N PHE A 26 14.77 -5.37 9.57
CA PHE A 26 15.92 -6.26 9.78
C PHE A 26 16.22 -7.14 8.57
N ALA A 27 15.23 -7.83 8.01
CA ALA A 27 15.48 -8.77 6.91
C ALA A 27 15.76 -8.04 5.58
N LEU A 28 14.95 -7.05 5.23
CA LEU A 28 15.03 -6.32 3.97
C LEU A 28 16.39 -5.60 3.78
N PRO A 29 16.95 -4.89 4.78
CA PRO A 29 18.24 -4.21 4.63
C PRO A 29 19.41 -5.19 4.51
N ILE A 30 19.33 -6.36 5.17
CA ILE A 30 20.36 -7.40 5.10
C ILE A 30 20.36 -8.04 3.71
N ILE A 31 19.17 -8.41 3.21
CA ILE A 31 19.03 -9.00 1.86
C ILE A 31 19.44 -8.00 0.78
N GLY A 32 19.02 -6.73 0.90
CA GLY A 32 19.38 -5.68 -0.05
C GLY A 32 20.89 -5.40 -0.10
N TYR A 33 21.54 -5.42 1.06
CA TYR A 33 23.01 -5.31 1.12
C TYR A 33 23.73 -6.47 0.44
N LEU A 34 23.21 -7.70 0.59
CA LEU A 34 23.80 -8.90 0.00
C LEU A 34 23.55 -9.03 -1.51
N GLY A 35 22.39 -8.58 -2.00
CA GLY A 35 21.98 -8.77 -3.39
C GLY A 35 22.50 -7.71 -4.37
N THR A 36 22.42 -6.43 -4.02
CA THR A 36 22.70 -5.31 -4.95
C THR A 36 23.74 -4.33 -4.43
N GLN A 37 24.22 -4.49 -3.20
CA GLN A 37 24.96 -3.47 -2.41
C GLN A 37 24.24 -2.13 -2.25
N ASP A 38 23.06 -1.95 -2.83
CA ASP A 38 22.30 -0.72 -2.79
C ASP A 38 21.21 -0.81 -1.71
N LYS A 39 21.59 -0.42 -0.50
CA LYS A 39 20.65 -0.31 0.63
C LYS A 39 19.59 0.76 0.39
N ALA A 40 19.87 1.77 -0.44
CA ALA A 40 19.00 2.94 -0.59
C ALA A 40 17.69 2.60 -1.29
N ALA A 41 17.72 1.74 -2.32
CA ALA A 41 16.52 1.27 -3.01
C ALA A 41 15.51 0.58 -2.08
N TYR A 42 16.00 -0.19 -1.10
CA TYR A 42 15.16 -0.89 -0.14
C TYR A 42 14.63 0.03 0.98
N TYR A 43 15.43 1.04 1.39
CA TYR A 43 14.92 2.10 2.26
C TYR A 43 13.84 2.92 1.57
N TYR A 44 14.01 3.25 0.29
CA TYR A 44 12.99 3.93 -0.50
C TYR A 44 11.68 3.13 -0.53
N LEU A 45 11.74 1.82 -0.78
CA LEU A 45 10.55 0.96 -0.75
C LEU A 45 9.88 0.99 0.64
N ARG A 46 10.65 0.80 1.71
CA ARG A 46 10.13 0.84 3.08
C ARG A 46 9.46 2.18 3.39
N ASP A 47 10.13 3.27 3.05
CA ASP A 47 9.70 4.62 3.40
C ASP A 47 8.48 5.02 2.55
N SER A 48 8.41 4.58 1.29
CA SER A 48 7.23 4.74 0.42
C SER A 48 6.00 4.04 1.01
N VAL A 49 6.13 2.77 1.41
CA VAL A 49 5.01 2.03 2.03
C VAL A 49 4.59 2.65 3.37
N ASN A 50 5.55 3.19 4.13
CA ASN A 50 5.24 3.81 5.42
C ASN A 50 4.58 5.18 5.30
N GLY A 51 4.95 5.96 4.29
CA GLY A 51 4.40 7.29 3.99
C GLY A 51 3.11 7.25 3.18
N PHE A 52 2.75 6.10 2.61
CA PHE A 52 1.54 5.98 1.82
C PHE A 52 0.27 6.16 2.68
N MET A 53 -0.76 6.70 2.03
CA MET A 53 -2.04 6.99 2.68
C MET A 53 -2.72 5.69 3.15
N PRO A 54 -3.29 5.66 4.36
CA PRO A 54 -4.15 4.57 4.80
C PRO A 54 -5.28 4.29 3.79
N LYS A 55 -5.57 3.03 3.53
CA LYS A 55 -6.61 2.61 2.58
C LYS A 55 -7.99 3.25 2.75
N VAL A 56 -8.39 3.55 3.99
CA VAL A 56 -9.66 4.24 4.28
C VAL A 56 -9.59 5.69 3.82
N GLN A 57 -8.50 6.38 4.13
CA GLN A 57 -8.27 7.74 3.65
C GLN A 57 -8.18 7.79 2.12
N LEU A 58 -7.51 6.83 1.48
CA LEU A 58 -7.46 6.78 0.01
C LEU A 58 -8.84 6.61 -0.62
N ARG A 59 -9.72 5.82 0.00
CA ARG A 59 -11.12 5.68 -0.42
C ARG A 59 -11.89 7.00 -0.27
N GLU A 60 -11.70 7.70 0.85
CA GLU A 60 -12.30 9.02 1.10
C GLU A 60 -11.80 10.05 0.07
N GLU A 61 -10.53 10.01 -0.30
CA GLU A 61 -10.00 10.86 -1.37
C GLU A 61 -10.64 10.53 -2.72
N PHE A 62 -10.87 9.26 -3.04
CA PHE A 62 -11.59 8.87 -4.27
C PHE A 62 -13.02 9.41 -4.27
N GLU A 63 -13.74 9.30 -3.15
CA GLU A 63 -15.08 9.88 -2.99
C GLU A 63 -15.05 11.41 -3.16
N HIS A 64 -14.00 12.07 -2.64
CA HIS A 64 -13.84 13.52 -2.73
C HIS A 64 -13.58 14.03 -4.16
N ILE A 65 -13.06 13.19 -5.06
CA ILE A 65 -12.82 13.53 -6.48
C ILE A 65 -13.93 12.99 -7.41
N ASP A 66 -15.13 12.79 -6.87
CA ASP A 66 -16.36 12.35 -7.57
C ASP A 66 -16.24 10.96 -8.22
N PHE A 67 -15.52 10.02 -7.60
CA PHE A 67 -15.67 8.62 -7.96
C PHE A 67 -16.84 8.00 -7.20
N ASP A 68 -17.68 7.28 -7.94
CA ASP A 68 -18.78 6.48 -7.41
C ASP A 68 -18.35 5.03 -7.17
N ASN A 69 -19.08 4.33 -6.29
CA ASN A 69 -18.85 2.92 -5.96
C ASN A 69 -17.39 2.63 -5.58
N THR A 70 -16.80 3.51 -4.77
CA THR A 70 -15.41 3.42 -4.31
C THR A 70 -15.29 2.44 -3.16
N GLU A 71 -14.53 1.38 -3.40
CA GLU A 71 -14.28 0.34 -2.41
C GLU A 71 -12.80 -0.07 -2.46
N PHE A 72 -12.37 -0.75 -1.41
CA PHE A 72 -11.06 -1.38 -1.38
C PHE A 72 -11.14 -2.78 -0.82
N LYS A 73 -10.23 -3.64 -1.28
CA LYS A 73 -10.09 -5.01 -0.81
C LYS A 73 -8.68 -5.24 -0.27
N SER A 74 -8.61 -5.60 1.00
CA SER A 74 -7.37 -6.06 1.63
C SER A 74 -6.93 -7.41 1.04
N LEU A 75 -5.70 -7.48 0.56
CA LEU A 75 -5.04 -8.66 0.04
C LEU A 75 -3.89 -9.06 0.95
N THR A 76 -3.59 -10.37 0.99
CA THR A 76 -2.46 -10.92 1.77
C THR A 76 -2.47 -10.42 3.22
N LEU A 77 -3.62 -10.55 3.91
CA LEU A 77 -3.81 -10.12 5.29
C LEU A 77 -3.60 -8.61 5.53
N GLY A 78 -3.83 -7.80 4.49
CA GLY A 78 -3.70 -6.35 4.52
C GLY A 78 -2.33 -5.82 4.12
N ILE A 79 -1.40 -6.67 3.67
CA ILE A 79 -0.09 -6.25 3.13
C ILE A 79 -0.25 -5.50 1.81
N ALA A 80 -1.28 -5.83 1.02
CA ALA A 80 -1.65 -5.08 -0.17
C ALA A 80 -3.12 -4.71 -0.10
N SER A 81 -3.51 -3.64 -0.77
CA SER A 81 -4.90 -3.24 -0.93
C SER A 81 -5.17 -2.95 -2.40
N LEU A 82 -6.28 -3.49 -2.90
CA LEU A 82 -6.80 -3.15 -4.22
C LEU A 82 -7.91 -2.12 -4.03
N HIS A 83 -7.72 -0.92 -4.55
CA HIS A 83 -8.71 0.14 -4.59
C HIS A 83 -9.36 0.19 -5.97
N TYR A 84 -10.69 0.35 -5.98
CA TYR A 84 -11.44 0.48 -7.22
C TYR A 84 -12.57 1.49 -7.07
N GLY A 85 -12.89 2.16 -8.16
CA GLY A 85 -13.98 3.11 -8.24
C GLY A 85 -14.35 3.42 -9.67
N ILE A 86 -15.56 3.93 -9.86
CA ILE A 86 -16.11 4.29 -11.16
C ILE A 86 -16.24 5.80 -11.21
N LYS A 87 -15.47 6.45 -12.08
CA LYS A 87 -15.71 7.85 -12.40
C LYS A 87 -16.86 7.93 -13.41
N PRO A 88 -18.00 8.57 -13.07
CA PRO A 88 -19.03 8.86 -14.04
C PRO A 88 -18.45 9.75 -15.14
N LEU A 89 -18.71 9.40 -16.40
CA LEU A 89 -18.43 10.28 -17.52
C LEU A 89 -19.63 11.23 -17.59
N TYR A 90 -19.48 12.45 -17.10
CA TYR A 90 -20.41 13.51 -17.48
C TYR A 90 -20.16 13.85 -18.95
N GLU A 91 -21.23 13.91 -19.75
CA GLU A 91 -21.23 14.56 -21.07
C GLU A 91 -21.21 16.09 -20.92
#